data_AF-A0AAU1NN82-F1
#
_entry.id   AF-A0AAU1NN82-F1
#
_cell.length_a   1.000
_cell.length_b   1.000
_cell.length_c   1.000
_cell.angle_alpha   90.00
_cell.angle_beta   90.00
_cell.angle_gamma   90.00
#
_symmetry.space_group_name_H-M   'P 1'
#
loop_
_entity.id
_entity.type
_entity.pdbx_description
1 polymer ?
#
loop_
_entity_poly.entity_id
_entity_poly.type
_entity_poly.pdbx_seq_one_letter_code
_entity_poly.pdbx_strand_id
1 'polypeptide(L)'
;MSTEAEPVEHDDRWILNLRGRGVAGITVDYRLTLALDEGWEVVLETPARLSSGLAHTSPGVLLVPETQDVAAALPLFGTKVVSAVAFKSGTLRMVFEDGTHLTCPTDAAFEAWQITGPGGWQFVSLPGGDLGVWSASAANENPQGRSGEH
;
A
#
# COMPACT_ATOMS: atom_id res chain seq x y z
N MET A 1 22.04 -12.75 -0.99
CA MET A 1 21.57 -12.35 0.34
C MET A 1 21.43 -10.84 0.31
N SER A 2 20.36 -10.34 -0.30
CA SER A 2 20.08 -8.91 -0.33
C SER A 2 19.41 -8.59 1.00
N THR A 3 20.00 -7.73 1.81
CA THR A 3 19.35 -7.15 2.98
C THR A 3 18.04 -6.53 2.53
N GLU A 4 16.91 -7.12 2.93
CA GLU A 4 15.60 -6.49 2.79
C GLU A 4 15.65 -5.16 3.52
N ALA A 5 15.47 -4.06 2.79
CA ALA A 5 15.38 -2.76 3.41
C ALA A 5 14.00 -2.64 4.07
N GLU A 6 13.97 -2.56 5.40
CA GLU A 6 12.73 -2.36 6.17
C GLU A 6 12.05 -1.03 5.81
N PRO A 7 10.72 -0.89 5.98
CA PRO A 7 10.03 0.38 5.83
C PRO A 7 10.66 1.48 6.71
N VAL A 8 10.79 2.70 6.17
CA VAL A 8 11.38 3.85 6.87
C VAL A 8 10.33 4.92 7.10
N GLU A 9 10.17 5.34 8.36
CA GLU A 9 9.29 6.43 8.75
C GLU A 9 9.93 7.80 8.52
N HIS A 10 9.11 8.75 8.06
CA HIS A 10 9.38 10.18 8.02
C HIS A 10 8.21 10.96 8.64
N ASP A 11 8.41 12.26 8.82
CA ASP A 11 7.42 13.16 9.44
C ASP A 11 6.02 13.04 8.81
N ASP A 12 5.93 12.99 7.49
CA ASP A 12 4.67 13.03 6.73
C ASP A 12 4.31 11.72 6.02
N ARG A 13 5.19 10.71 6.04
CA ARG A 13 5.04 9.49 5.22
C ARG A 13 5.93 8.34 5.67
N TRP A 14 5.66 7.17 5.13
CA TRP A 14 6.51 6.00 5.16
C TRP A 14 7.02 5.67 3.75
N ILE A 15 8.31 5.39 3.64
CA ILE A 15 8.91 4.78 2.44
C ILE A 15 8.96 3.27 2.67
N LEU A 16 8.15 2.53 1.92
CA LEU A 16 7.92 1.10 2.21
C LEU A 16 9.04 0.18 1.71
N ASN A 17 10.01 0.72 0.96
CA ASN A 17 11.17 -0.02 0.43
C ASN A 17 10.84 -1.28 -0.40
N LEU A 18 9.68 -1.31 -1.05
CA LEU A 18 9.22 -2.38 -1.94
C LEU A 18 9.91 -2.40 -3.32
N ARG A 19 11.02 -1.68 -3.50
CA ARG A 19 11.68 -1.54 -4.80
C ARG A 19 12.16 -2.90 -5.32
N GLY A 20 11.86 -3.19 -6.58
CA GLY A 20 12.27 -4.41 -7.27
C GLY A 20 11.34 -5.60 -7.06
N ARG A 21 10.36 -5.50 -6.15
CA ARG A 21 9.30 -6.51 -5.98
C ARG A 21 8.40 -6.50 -7.21
N GLY A 22 8.26 -7.64 -7.87
CA GLY A 22 7.35 -7.84 -8.99
C GLY A 22 5.93 -8.09 -8.52
N VAL A 23 4.94 -7.67 -9.31
CA VAL A 23 3.55 -8.11 -9.14
C VAL A 23 3.44 -9.55 -9.63
N ALA A 24 3.33 -10.49 -8.70
CA ALA A 24 3.26 -11.93 -8.97
C ALA A 24 1.83 -12.46 -9.10
N GLY A 25 0.83 -11.67 -8.68
CA GLY A 25 -0.57 -12.04 -8.77
C GLY A 25 -1.50 -10.83 -8.73
N ILE A 26 -2.65 -10.95 -9.40
CA ILE A 26 -3.73 -9.98 -9.36
C ILE A 26 -5.03 -10.74 -9.08
N THR A 27 -5.72 -10.37 -8.00
CA THR A 27 -7.02 -10.93 -7.64
C THR A 27 -8.08 -9.83 -7.71
N VAL A 28 -9.19 -10.13 -8.37
CA VAL A 28 -10.35 -9.24 -8.49
C VAL A 28 -11.53 -9.92 -7.81
N ASP A 29 -11.98 -9.36 -6.69
CA ASP A 29 -13.19 -9.75 -5.99
C ASP A 29 -14.09 -8.52 -5.76
N TYR A 30 -14.44 -8.18 -4.51
CA TYR A 30 -14.99 -6.85 -4.17
C TYR A 30 -13.89 -5.79 -3.98
N ARG A 31 -12.63 -6.24 -3.99
CA ARG A 31 -11.40 -5.47 -3.85
C ARG A 31 -10.49 -5.80 -5.02
N LEU A 32 -9.45 -4.99 -5.19
CA LEU A 32 -8.35 -5.27 -6.08
C LEU A 32 -7.11 -5.57 -5.24
N THR A 33 -6.60 -6.79 -5.34
CA THR A 33 -5.38 -7.22 -4.65
C THR A 33 -4.25 -7.41 -5.63
N LEU A 34 -3.10 -6.79 -5.36
CA LEU A 34 -1.82 -7.03 -6.02
C LEU A 34 -0.92 -7.82 -5.05
N ALA A 35 -0.70 -9.09 -5.36
CA ALA A 35 0.30 -9.89 -4.66
C ALA A 35 1.67 -9.55 -5.25
N LEU A 36 2.59 -9.10 -4.39
CA LEU A 36 3.96 -8.78 -4.74
C LEU A 36 4.90 -9.92 -4.29
N ASP A 37 6.11 -9.94 -4.86
CA ASP A 37 7.16 -10.87 -4.43
C ASP A 37 7.43 -10.77 -2.92
N GLU A 38 7.96 -11.86 -2.36
CA GLU A 38 8.40 -11.94 -0.95
C GLU A 38 7.25 -11.74 0.06
N GLY A 39 6.02 -12.11 -0.31
CA GLY A 39 4.88 -12.18 0.61
C GLY A 39 4.27 -10.82 0.97
N TRP A 40 4.53 -9.80 0.15
CA TRP A 40 3.89 -8.51 0.25
C TRP A 40 2.56 -8.49 -0.51
N GLU A 41 1.56 -7.81 0.03
CA GLU A 41 0.25 -7.70 -0.60
C GLU A 41 -0.24 -6.24 -0.53
N VAL A 42 -0.80 -5.74 -1.64
CA VAL A 42 -1.45 -4.44 -1.71
C VAL A 42 -2.91 -4.65 -2.03
N VAL A 43 -3.81 -4.16 -1.18
CA VAL A 43 -5.26 -4.27 -1.34
C VAL A 43 -5.83 -2.87 -1.51
N LEU A 44 -6.67 -2.70 -2.53
CA LEU A 44 -7.43 -1.48 -2.79
C LEU A 44 -8.92 -1.80 -2.62
N GLU A 45 -9.59 -1.04 -1.77
CA GLU A 45 -11.01 -1.24 -1.47
C GLU A 45 -11.87 -0.09 -2.01
N THR A 46 -11.27 1.09 -2.20
CA THR A 46 -11.93 2.27 -2.74
C THR A 46 -11.31 2.70 -4.08
N PRO A 47 -11.93 3.63 -4.82
CA PRO A 47 -11.43 4.02 -6.14
C PRO A 47 -9.99 4.53 -6.11
N ALA A 48 -9.16 4.01 -7.02
CA ALA A 48 -7.76 4.39 -7.17
C ALA A 48 -7.48 4.85 -8.60
N ARG A 49 -6.58 5.81 -8.78
CA ARG A 49 -6.22 6.33 -10.09
C ARG A 49 -4.94 5.65 -10.60
N LEU A 50 -5.02 5.08 -11.79
CA LEU A 50 -3.89 4.56 -12.54
C LEU A 50 -3.55 5.53 -13.67
N SER A 51 -2.31 5.99 -13.75
CA SER A 51 -1.85 6.90 -14.81
C SER A 51 -0.53 6.43 -15.38
N SER A 52 -0.23 6.78 -16.63
CA SER A 52 1.04 6.45 -17.27
C SER A 52 1.74 7.71 -17.80
N GLY A 53 3.07 7.66 -17.84
CA GLY A 53 3.91 8.75 -18.34
C GLY A 53 4.38 9.71 -17.25
N LEU A 54 4.99 10.83 -17.66
CA LEU A 54 5.43 11.86 -16.72
C LEU A 54 4.22 12.40 -15.95
N ALA A 55 4.36 12.50 -14.62
CA ALA A 55 3.31 13.02 -13.76
C ALA A 55 2.69 14.29 -14.39
N HIS A 56 1.35 14.33 -14.46
CA HIS A 56 0.50 15.44 -14.93
C HIS A 56 0.11 15.51 -16.42
N THR A 57 0.51 14.58 -17.31
CA THR A 57 0.17 14.70 -18.75
C THR A 57 -1.06 13.91 -19.23
N SER A 58 -1.59 12.99 -18.41
CA SER A 58 -2.76 12.19 -18.75
C SER A 58 -3.69 12.08 -17.55
N PRO A 59 -5.02 12.22 -17.70
CA PRO A 59 -5.94 12.19 -16.57
C PRO A 59 -5.87 10.86 -15.81
N GLY A 60 -5.36 9.78 -16.39
CA GLY A 60 -5.36 8.46 -15.77
C GLY A 60 -6.74 7.81 -15.78
N VAL A 61 -6.76 6.49 -15.65
CA VAL A 61 -7.95 5.65 -15.56
C VAL A 61 -8.31 5.48 -14.09
N LEU A 62 -9.61 5.54 -13.78
CA LEU A 62 -10.10 5.24 -12.44
C LEU A 62 -10.33 3.73 -12.35
N LEU A 63 -9.73 3.09 -11.35
CA LEU A 63 -9.98 1.72 -10.94
C LEU A 63 -11.08 1.77 -9.88
N VAL A 64 -12.15 1.02 -10.05
CA VAL A 64 -13.27 0.94 -9.09
C VAL A 64 -13.46 -0.51 -8.66
N PRO A 65 -12.81 -0.94 -7.55
CA PRO A 65 -12.86 -2.33 -7.10
C PRO A 65 -14.28 -2.85 -6.83
N GLU A 66 -15.13 -2.05 -6.20
CA GLU A 66 -16.52 -2.41 -5.85
C GLU A 66 -17.34 -2.87 -7.07
N THR A 67 -17.16 -2.19 -8.21
CA THR A 67 -17.86 -2.52 -9.46
C THR A 67 -17.01 -3.39 -10.39
N GLN A 68 -15.86 -3.87 -9.92
CA GLN A 68 -14.88 -4.65 -10.67
C GLN A 68 -14.33 -3.96 -11.93
N ASP A 69 -14.45 -2.63 -12.01
CA ASP A 69 -13.88 -1.84 -13.12
C ASP A 69 -12.39 -1.60 -12.86
N VAL A 70 -11.61 -2.67 -13.00
CA VAL A 70 -10.19 -2.70 -12.64
C VAL A 70 -9.32 -3.33 -13.72
N ALA A 71 -9.87 -3.59 -14.90
CA ALA A 71 -9.16 -4.25 -16.00
C ALA A 71 -7.87 -3.51 -16.41
N ALA A 72 -7.83 -2.19 -16.23
CA ALA A 72 -6.65 -1.37 -16.51
C ALA A 72 -5.46 -1.68 -15.56
N ALA A 73 -5.67 -2.37 -14.43
CA ALA A 73 -4.60 -2.82 -13.54
C ALA A 73 -3.94 -4.13 -14.00
N LEU A 74 -4.57 -4.92 -14.87
CA LEU A 74 -4.04 -6.21 -15.33
C LEU A 74 -2.62 -6.13 -15.95
N PRO A 75 -2.27 -5.08 -16.73
CA PRO A 75 -0.91 -4.92 -17.26
C PRO A 75 0.18 -4.77 -16.19
N LEU A 76 -0.17 -4.48 -14.94
CA LEU A 76 0.80 -4.43 -13.84
C LEU A 76 1.40 -5.81 -13.54
N PHE A 77 0.75 -6.91 -13.96
CA PHE A 77 1.27 -8.26 -13.74
C PHE A 77 2.67 -8.41 -14.34
N GLY A 78 3.63 -8.84 -13.51
CA GLY A 78 5.04 -8.98 -13.88
C GLY A 78 5.85 -7.68 -13.86
N THR A 79 5.23 -6.51 -13.71
CA THR A 79 5.94 -5.24 -13.53
C THR A 79 6.50 -5.13 -12.12
N LYS A 80 7.66 -4.46 -11.98
CA LYS A 80 8.28 -4.22 -10.68
C LYS A 80 7.95 -2.86 -10.10
N VAL A 81 7.83 -2.82 -8.78
CA VAL A 81 7.72 -1.57 -8.03
C VAL A 81 9.05 -0.82 -8.05
N VAL A 82 9.01 0.47 -8.38
CA VAL A 82 10.14 1.42 -8.33
C VAL A 82 10.11 2.25 -7.06
N SER A 83 8.90 2.58 -6.59
CA SER A 83 8.65 3.39 -5.40
C SER A 83 7.29 3.03 -4.80
N ALA A 84 7.21 2.97 -3.49
CA ALA A 84 5.95 2.82 -2.74
C ALA A 84 6.00 3.73 -1.50
N VAL A 85 5.04 4.63 -1.39
CA VAL A 85 4.97 5.67 -0.36
C VAL A 85 3.57 5.68 0.24
N ALA A 86 3.49 5.48 1.55
CA ALA A 86 2.28 5.64 2.34
C ALA A 86 2.33 6.97 3.08
N PHE A 87 1.51 7.94 2.70
CA PHE A 87 1.44 9.23 3.38
C PHE A 87 0.64 9.10 4.68
N LYS A 88 1.05 9.84 5.71
CA LYS A 88 0.29 9.93 6.96
C LYS A 88 -1.09 10.57 6.80
N SER A 89 -1.39 11.16 5.64
CA SER A 89 -2.75 11.60 5.28
C SER A 89 -3.67 10.45 4.84
N GLY A 90 -3.19 9.20 4.80
CA GLY A 90 -3.94 8.04 4.29
C GLY A 90 -3.86 7.86 2.78
N THR A 91 -3.02 8.61 2.06
CA THR A 91 -2.84 8.43 0.61
C THR A 91 -1.71 7.42 0.32
N LEU A 92 -1.97 6.46 -0.57
CA LEU A 92 -0.94 5.58 -1.15
C LEU A 92 -0.50 6.12 -2.51
N ARG A 93 0.82 6.09 -2.76
CA ARG A 93 1.39 6.26 -4.10
C ARG A 93 2.39 5.16 -4.40
N MET A 94 2.21 4.51 -5.55
CA MET A 94 3.14 3.53 -6.09
C MET A 94 3.53 3.89 -7.52
N VAL A 95 4.77 3.56 -7.87
CA VAL A 95 5.32 3.72 -9.22
C VAL A 95 5.89 2.38 -9.64
N PHE A 96 5.57 1.98 -10.86
CA PHE A 96 6.02 0.73 -11.48
C PHE A 96 7.04 1.01 -12.59
N GLU A 97 7.84 0.00 -12.93
CA GLU A 97 8.97 0.15 -13.86
C GLU A 97 8.58 0.45 -15.31
N ASP A 98 7.33 0.15 -15.68
CA ASP A 98 6.72 0.48 -16.96
C ASP A 98 6.30 1.96 -17.06
N GLY A 99 6.52 2.74 -16.00
CA GLY A 99 6.11 4.15 -15.91
C GLY A 99 4.65 4.33 -15.51
N THR A 100 3.99 3.27 -15.01
CA THR A 100 2.65 3.36 -14.43
C THR A 100 2.71 3.89 -13.00
N HIS A 101 1.78 4.78 -12.66
CA HIS A 101 1.59 5.38 -11.35
C HIS A 101 0.21 5.02 -10.81
N LEU A 102 0.19 4.40 -9.63
CA LEU A 102 -1.03 4.10 -8.88
C LEU A 102 -1.13 5.08 -7.70
N THR A 103 -2.27 5.75 -7.58
CA THR A 103 -2.58 6.61 -6.43
C THR A 103 -3.94 6.24 -5.87
N CYS A 104 -3.99 5.88 -4.59
CA CYS A 104 -5.24 5.64 -3.87
C CYS A 104 -5.34 6.70 -2.76
N PRO A 105 -6.28 7.67 -2.85
CA PRO A 105 -6.52 8.63 -1.78
C PRO A 105 -7.17 7.94 -0.58
N THR A 106 -7.20 8.62 0.57
CA THR A 106 -8.08 8.21 1.67
C THR A 106 -9.55 8.35 1.26
N ASP A 107 -10.42 7.58 1.91
CA ASP A 107 -11.86 7.66 1.75
C ASP A 107 -12.50 8.16 3.05
N ALA A 108 -13.63 8.87 2.96
CA ALA A 108 -14.26 9.47 4.14
C ALA A 108 -14.90 8.46 5.09
N ALA A 109 -15.32 7.30 4.58
CA ALA A 109 -16.11 6.32 5.30
C ALA A 109 -15.43 4.95 5.42
N PHE A 110 -14.47 4.64 4.55
CA PHE A 110 -13.87 3.31 4.45
C PHE A 110 -12.34 3.34 4.57
N GLU A 111 -11.78 2.17 4.92
CA GLU A 111 -10.36 1.92 4.78
C GLU A 111 -10.03 1.80 3.30
N ALA A 112 -9.35 2.81 2.75
CA ALA A 112 -9.19 2.93 1.30
C ALA A 112 -8.28 1.85 0.70
N TRP A 113 -7.23 1.50 1.44
CA TRP A 113 -6.23 0.54 1.03
C TRP A 113 -5.50 -0.04 2.24
N GLN A 114 -4.93 -1.22 2.04
CA GLN A 114 -4.04 -1.87 3.00
C GLN A 114 -2.81 -2.42 2.29
N ILE A 115 -1.65 -2.37 2.96
CA ILE A 115 -0.45 -3.10 2.56
C ILE A 115 -0.02 -4.00 3.72
N THR A 116 0.14 -5.29 3.46
CA THR A 116 0.70 -6.26 4.42
C THR A 116 1.99 -6.84 3.89
N GLY A 117 2.86 -7.27 4.80
CA GLY A 117 4.12 -7.89 4.44
C GLY A 117 4.73 -8.76 5.53
N PRO A 118 5.91 -9.33 5.27
CA PRO A 118 6.69 -10.09 6.24
C PRO A 118 6.94 -9.32 7.54
N GLY A 119 7.27 -10.02 8.63
CA GLY A 119 7.52 -9.37 9.93
C GLY A 119 6.27 -8.76 10.58
N GLY A 120 5.07 -9.11 10.08
CA GLY A 120 3.80 -8.59 10.58
C GLY A 120 3.54 -7.14 10.21
N TRP A 121 4.24 -6.62 9.18
CA TRP A 121 4.00 -5.27 8.70
C TRP A 121 2.57 -5.12 8.18
N GLN A 122 1.90 -4.07 8.62
CA GLN A 122 0.59 -3.68 8.13
C GLN A 122 0.51 -2.14 8.08
N PHE A 123 0.09 -1.61 6.93
CA PHE A 123 -0.17 -0.20 6.70
C PHE A 123 -1.61 -0.06 6.22
N VAL A 124 -2.41 0.77 6.88
CA VAL A 124 -3.85 0.92 6.56
C VAL A 124 -4.19 2.40 6.47
N SER A 125 -4.82 2.82 5.37
CA SER A 125 -5.51 4.11 5.34
C SER A 125 -6.77 4.03 6.19
N LEU A 126 -6.85 4.82 7.25
CA LEU A 126 -8.04 4.85 8.08
C LEU A 126 -9.16 5.70 7.40
N PRO A 127 -10.44 5.49 7.79
CA PRO A 127 -11.53 6.33 7.32
C PRO A 127 -11.35 7.80 7.73
N GLY A 128 -11.58 8.71 6.80
CA GLY A 128 -11.50 10.15 7.01
C GLY A 128 -10.08 10.73 6.98
N GLY A 129 -9.05 9.90 6.81
CA GLY A 129 -7.64 10.28 6.77
C GLY A 129 -6.78 9.42 7.69
N ASP A 130 -5.56 9.87 7.96
CA ASP A 130 -4.57 9.18 8.79
C ASP A 130 -4.05 7.85 8.25
N LEU A 131 -2.98 7.36 8.88
CA LEU A 131 -2.30 6.11 8.54
C LEU A 131 -2.08 5.28 9.80
N GLY A 132 -2.67 4.10 9.85
CA GLY A 132 -2.35 3.07 10.84
C GLY A 132 -1.13 2.26 10.40
N VAL A 133 -0.22 1.99 11.34
CA VAL A 133 1.01 1.21 11.09
C VAL A 133 1.24 0.21 12.21
N TRP A 134 1.47 -1.05 11.86
CA TRP A 134 1.78 -2.13 12.80
C TRP A 134 2.94 -2.97 12.29
N SER A 135 3.69 -3.56 13.22
CA SER A 135 4.71 -4.58 12.97
C SER A 135 4.80 -5.53 14.16
N ALA A 136 5.34 -6.74 13.97
CA ALA A 136 5.51 -7.70 15.06
C ALA A 136 6.41 -7.16 16.19
N SER A 137 7.35 -6.27 15.87
CA SER A 137 8.21 -5.60 16.87
C SER A 137 7.48 -4.50 17.64
N ALA A 138 6.60 -3.74 16.99
CA ALA A 138 5.82 -2.66 17.64
C ALA A 138 4.70 -3.20 18.56
N ALA A 139 4.13 -4.35 18.24
CA ALA A 139 3.10 -4.99 19.07
C ALA A 139 3.64 -5.48 20.44
N ASN A 140 4.96 -5.62 20.58
CA ASN A 140 5.60 -6.08 21.82
C ASN A 140 5.92 -4.94 22.80
N GLU A 141 5.66 -3.67 22.43
CA GLU A 141 5.82 -2.49 23.28
C GLU A 141 4.48 -2.02 23.88
N ASN A 142 3.68 -2.94 24.45
CA ASN A 142 2.52 -2.56 25.27
C ASN A 142 2.94 -2.43 26.76
N PRO A 143 2.85 -1.24 27.39
CA PRO A 143 3.22 -1.05 28.80
C PRO A 143 2.04 -1.42 29.71
N GLN A 144 1.75 -2.72 29.86
CA GLN A 144 0.90 -3.23 30.93
C GLN A 144 1.71 -4.17 31.83
N GLY A 145 2.48 -3.54 32.72
CA GLY A 145 3.34 -4.25 33.67
C GLY A 145 3.85 -3.32 34.77
N ARG A 146 2.96 -2.55 35.40
CA ARG A 146 3.24 -1.99 36.74
C ARG A 146 2.27 -2.62 37.73
N SER A 147 2.64 -3.80 38.20
CA SER A 147 2.24 -4.27 39.52
C SER A 147 2.68 -3.23 40.54
N GLY A 148 1.71 -2.56 41.16
CA GLY A 148 1.91 -1.82 42.39
C GLY A 148 1.33 -2.67 43.52
N GLU A 149 2.20 -3.39 44.21
CA GLU A 149 1.95 -3.89 45.55
C GLU A 149 1.59 -2.72 46.48
N HIS A 150 0.56 -2.89 47.31
CA HIS A 150 0.43 -2.36 48.67
C HIS A 150 -0.60 -3.20 49.42
#